data_AF-A0AAD8YKJ0-F1
#
_entry.id   AF-A0AAD8YKJ0-F1
#
_cell.length_a   1.000
_cell.length_b   1.000
_cell.length_c   1.000
_cell.angle_alpha   90.00
_cell.angle_beta   90.00
_cell.angle_gamma   90.00
#
_symmetry.space_group_name_H-M   'P 1'
#
loop_
_entity.id
_entity.type
_entity.pdbx_description
1 polymer ?
#
loop_
_entity_poly.entity_id
_entity_poly.type
_entity_poly.pdbx_seq_one_letter_code
_entity_poly.pdbx_strand_id
1 'polypeptide(L)'
;MCRKRAAELRDEILFRQPENSHLGDCPICFLPLPLDTNKYVKYSCCSKLVCNGCTAANISRQFDERSPNVCPFCRQLYAKSDEEMERRNKKRCEANDPFALREEGRTHFVDGEYERAFEYFTKAADLGEVVAQFNLSLMYREGLGVEKDEKMELYYAEEAAIGGNPTARCRLGCHEGGNSRYDRAVKHWIIAAKLGHDDSVQRLKGMYKSGYVSKEEFASALRGHQAAVDATKSPQRDWADNIETDAADMLCCASCGIAEVDDIELKNCDACDLVRYCSDSCQKDHRPNHEAICKKRAAELRDEILFQQPESSYLGDCPICCLPLPLDPKESVSYFCCSKLVCHGCMYANRIREYKEKLNPSCPFCRHVYTESKEESDRQKKKRCEANDPFALREAGRRHFGDGDYERAYEYFTKAADLGDVAAQFILSLMYRGGLEDVEKNEKMELYHSEEAAIGGDPIARCSLGCKEGENGRYYRAVKHFIIAAKLGHDGSIQNLKELYKCGYVSKEDFASALRGHQAAVNATKSPQRELAEKCLPRRS
;
A
#
# COMPACT_ATOMS: atom_id res chain seq x y z
N MET A 1 4.95 -49.37 28.93
CA MET A 1 3.79 -48.57 28.50
C MET A 1 4.07 -47.06 28.60
N CYS A 2 4.49 -46.53 29.75
CA CYS A 2 4.74 -45.08 29.93
C CYS A 2 5.84 -44.49 29.03
N ARG A 3 7.00 -45.15 28.85
CA ARG A 3 8.08 -44.67 27.96
C ARG A 3 7.65 -44.59 26.48
N LYS A 4 6.83 -45.55 26.03
CA LYS A 4 6.29 -45.58 24.67
C LYS A 4 5.29 -44.43 24.46
N ARG A 5 4.40 -44.21 25.44
CA ARG A 5 3.44 -43.09 25.42
C ARG A 5 4.13 -41.73 25.48
N ALA A 6 5.22 -41.59 26.24
CA ALA A 6 6.00 -40.36 26.30
C ALA A 6 6.70 -40.05 24.97
N ALA A 7 7.24 -41.06 24.29
CA ALA A 7 7.83 -40.91 22.96
C ALA A 7 6.78 -40.50 21.90
N GLU A 8 5.60 -41.12 21.93
CA GLU A 8 4.47 -40.77 21.04
C GLU A 8 4.02 -39.31 21.26
N LEU A 9 3.87 -38.87 22.51
CA LEU A 9 3.52 -37.49 22.83
C LEU A 9 4.58 -36.48 22.37
N ARG A 10 5.87 -36.83 22.49
CA ARG A 10 6.96 -35.97 22.03
C ARG A 10 6.98 -35.84 20.51
N ASP A 11 6.71 -36.93 19.79
CA ASP A 11 6.54 -36.92 18.32
C ASP A 11 5.32 -36.08 17.89
N GLU A 12 4.19 -36.15 18.61
CA GLU A 12 3.00 -35.32 18.34
C GLU A 12 3.32 -33.82 18.46
N ILE A 13 4.13 -33.43 19.44
CA ILE A 13 4.60 -32.04 19.61
C ILE A 13 5.60 -31.68 18.51
N LEU A 14 6.58 -32.54 18.24
CA LEU A 14 7.64 -32.31 17.27
C LEU A 14 7.12 -32.14 15.83
N PHE A 15 6.01 -32.78 15.47
CA PHE A 15 5.40 -32.65 14.13
C PHE A 15 4.19 -31.72 14.08
N ARG A 16 3.90 -30.98 15.17
CA ARG A 16 2.94 -29.88 15.11
C ARG A 16 3.52 -28.73 14.29
N GLN A 17 2.72 -28.21 13.35
CA GLN A 17 3.05 -27.03 12.56
C GLN A 17 3.00 -25.78 13.48
N PRO A 18 4.10 -25.02 13.62
CA PRO A 18 4.07 -23.73 14.29
C PRO A 18 3.29 -22.71 13.46
N GLU A 19 2.60 -21.77 14.11
CA GLU A 19 1.87 -20.68 13.44
C GLU A 19 2.83 -19.71 12.73
N ASN A 20 3.91 -19.33 13.42
CA ASN A 20 4.94 -18.42 12.94
C ASN A 20 6.34 -19.02 13.12
N SER A 21 7.33 -18.41 12.48
CA SER A 21 8.74 -18.72 12.76
C SER A 21 9.16 -18.22 14.14
N HIS A 22 10.30 -18.70 14.63
CA HIS A 22 10.92 -18.25 15.88
C HIS A 22 11.23 -16.74 15.95
N LEU A 23 11.24 -16.02 14.82
CA LEU A 23 11.43 -14.57 14.79
C LEU A 23 10.18 -13.80 15.26
N GLY A 24 9.01 -14.43 15.16
CA GLY A 24 7.72 -13.80 15.46
C GLY A 24 7.36 -12.65 14.51
N ASP A 25 6.51 -11.74 15.00
CA ASP A 25 6.00 -10.62 14.24
C ASP A 25 6.78 -9.33 14.54
N CYS A 26 6.86 -8.44 13.54
CA CYS A 26 7.37 -7.11 13.75
C CYS A 26 6.48 -6.38 14.78
N PRO A 27 7.02 -5.79 15.86
CA PRO A 27 6.22 -5.19 16.93
C PRO A 27 5.54 -3.87 16.52
N ILE A 28 5.79 -3.38 15.31
CA ILE A 28 5.23 -2.14 14.77
C ILE A 28 4.11 -2.42 13.76
N CYS A 29 4.38 -3.24 12.74
CA CYS A 29 3.37 -3.56 11.71
C CYS A 29 2.62 -4.87 11.96
N PHE A 30 2.98 -5.65 12.97
CA PHE A 30 2.39 -6.94 13.32
C PHE A 30 2.38 -7.98 12.19
N LEU A 31 3.24 -7.79 11.18
CA LEU A 31 3.48 -8.77 10.13
C LEU A 31 4.65 -9.68 10.51
N PRO A 32 4.59 -10.99 10.18
CA PRO A 32 5.68 -11.93 10.38
C PRO A 32 7.01 -11.38 9.86
N LEU A 33 8.09 -11.61 10.61
CA LEU A 33 9.43 -11.22 10.17
C LEU A 33 9.96 -12.18 9.10
N PRO A 34 10.61 -11.67 8.04
CA PRO A 34 11.26 -12.51 7.02
C PRO A 34 12.39 -13.32 7.66
N LEU A 35 12.64 -14.53 7.15
CA LEU A 35 13.78 -15.35 7.60
C LEU A 35 15.14 -14.77 7.18
N ASP A 36 15.15 -13.91 6.14
CA ASP A 36 16.34 -13.19 5.71
C ASP A 36 16.76 -12.16 6.77
N THR A 37 17.94 -12.37 7.35
CA THR A 37 18.52 -11.52 8.39
C THR A 37 18.78 -10.09 7.95
N ASN A 38 18.86 -9.84 6.64
CA ASN A 38 19.07 -8.49 6.10
C ASN A 38 17.78 -7.66 6.08
N LYS A 39 16.61 -8.26 6.32
CA LYS A 39 15.30 -7.60 6.18
C LYS A 39 14.76 -6.99 7.47
N TYR A 40 15.54 -7.00 8.55
CA TYR A 40 15.15 -6.42 9.83
C TYR A 40 16.36 -5.91 10.60
N VAL A 41 16.10 -4.93 11.47
CA VAL A 41 17.10 -4.32 12.34
C VAL A 41 16.85 -4.72 13.79
N LYS A 42 17.94 -5.06 14.48
CA LYS A 42 17.96 -5.29 15.92
C LYS A 42 18.18 -3.97 16.67
N TYR A 43 17.42 -3.76 17.74
CA TYR A 43 17.57 -2.58 18.60
C TYR A 43 18.07 -2.93 20.00
N SER A 44 19.31 -2.53 20.33
CA SER A 44 19.94 -2.71 21.66
C SER A 44 19.18 -2.02 22.80
N CYS A 45 18.38 -0.98 22.52
CA CYS A 45 17.61 -0.30 23.56
C CYS A 45 16.54 -1.20 24.19
N CYS A 46 15.96 -2.13 23.41
CA CYS A 46 14.74 -2.86 23.80
C CYS A 46 14.76 -4.34 23.42
N SER A 47 15.85 -4.83 22.83
CA SER A 47 15.98 -6.22 22.34
C SER A 47 14.87 -6.63 21.38
N LYS A 48 14.35 -5.69 20.58
CA LYS A 48 13.34 -5.96 19.56
C LYS A 48 13.95 -6.01 18.17
N LEU A 49 13.42 -6.94 17.37
CA LEU A 49 13.60 -7.00 15.93
C LEU A 49 12.49 -6.18 15.27
N VAL A 50 12.85 -5.26 14.38
CA VAL A 50 11.91 -4.42 13.64
C VAL A 50 12.22 -4.53 12.16
N CYS A 51 11.22 -4.79 11.33
CA CYS A 51 11.42 -4.94 9.89
C CYS A 51 11.97 -3.65 9.26
N ASN A 52 12.74 -3.78 8.18
CA ASN A 52 13.37 -2.65 7.49
C ASN A 52 12.35 -1.61 7.03
N GLY A 53 11.16 -2.03 6.60
CA GLY A 53 10.09 -1.10 6.24
C GLY A 53 9.66 -0.17 7.37
N CYS A 54 9.47 -0.71 8.58
CA CYS A 54 9.14 0.12 9.75
C CYS A 54 10.32 0.98 10.22
N THR A 55 11.55 0.46 10.10
CA THR A 55 12.77 1.20 10.40
C THR A 55 12.95 2.39 9.45
N ALA A 56 12.86 2.17 8.15
CA ALA A 56 13.00 3.18 7.12
C ALA A 56 11.90 4.24 7.23
N ALA A 57 10.64 3.85 7.47
CA ALA A 57 9.53 4.79 7.66
C ALA A 57 9.71 5.67 8.92
N ASN A 58 10.37 5.14 9.95
CA ASN A 58 10.71 5.92 11.14
C ASN A 58 11.85 6.91 10.88
N ILE A 59 12.88 6.50 10.13
CA ILE A 59 14.00 7.36 9.75
C ILE A 59 13.53 8.50 8.82
N SER A 60 12.70 8.19 7.81
CA SER A 60 12.16 9.19 6.88
C SER A 60 11.37 10.28 7.61
N ARG A 61 10.46 9.92 8.54
CA ARG A 61 9.75 10.91 9.35
C ARG A 61 10.68 11.79 10.18
N GLN A 62 11.72 11.20 10.77
CA GLN A 62 12.70 11.93 11.59
C GLN A 62 13.51 12.92 10.76
N PHE A 63 13.84 12.55 9.52
CA PHE A 63 14.51 13.41 8.56
C PHE A 63 13.63 14.64 8.21
N ASP A 64 12.36 14.41 7.87
CA ASP A 64 11.41 15.48 7.55
C ASP A 64 11.20 16.44 8.72
N GLU A 65 11.13 15.91 9.94
CA GLU A 65 10.94 16.67 11.18
C GLU A 65 12.25 17.26 11.76
N ARG A 66 13.41 17.04 11.12
CA ARG A 66 14.75 17.37 11.65
C ARG A 66 14.95 16.92 13.10
N SER A 67 14.40 15.76 13.44
CA SER A 67 14.41 15.18 14.78
C SER A 67 15.51 14.11 14.90
N PRO A 68 16.06 13.90 16.11
CA PRO A 68 17.15 12.94 16.30
C PRO A 68 16.69 11.49 16.09
N ASN A 69 17.60 10.64 15.61
CA ASN A 69 17.33 9.22 15.37
C ASN A 69 16.99 8.49 16.68
N VAL A 70 15.72 8.10 16.81
CA VAL A 70 15.21 7.30 17.93
C VAL A 70 14.68 5.96 17.48
N CYS A 71 14.77 4.95 18.35
CA CYS A 71 14.26 3.60 18.10
C CYS A 71 12.76 3.66 17.73
N PRO A 72 12.33 2.97 16.65
CA PRO A 72 10.94 2.97 16.22
C PRO A 72 9.98 2.37 17.26
N PHE A 73 10.47 1.47 18.13
CA PHE A 73 9.69 0.83 19.18
C PHE A 73 9.77 1.59 20.52
N CYS A 74 10.97 1.70 21.09
CA CYS A 74 11.16 2.21 22.45
C CYS A 74 11.30 3.74 22.51
N ARG A 75 11.42 4.43 21.36
CA ARG A 75 11.68 5.87 21.20
C ARG A 75 12.93 6.40 21.91
N GLN A 76 13.80 5.53 22.43
CA GLN A 76 15.10 5.92 22.96
C GLN A 76 16.04 6.31 21.81
N LEU A 77 16.87 7.33 22.05
CA LEU A 77 17.92 7.77 21.13
C LEU A 77 18.87 6.62 20.78
N TYR A 78 19.33 6.60 19.53
CA TYR A 78 20.35 5.66 19.08
C TYR A 78 21.62 5.84 19.92
N ALA A 79 22.37 4.74 20.08
CA ALA A 79 23.65 4.78 20.76
C ALA A 79 24.60 5.66 19.95
N LYS A 80 25.35 6.55 20.62
CA LYS A 80 26.27 7.49 19.96
C LYS A 80 27.62 6.84 19.64
N SER A 81 27.91 5.69 20.23
CA SER A 81 29.11 4.90 20.03
C SER A 81 28.83 3.42 20.27
N ASP A 82 29.71 2.55 19.77
CA ASP A 82 29.66 1.11 20.01
C ASP A 82 29.78 0.79 21.50
N GLU A 83 30.62 1.51 22.24
CA GLU A 83 30.74 1.41 23.71
C GLU A 83 29.39 1.64 24.42
N GLU A 84 28.61 2.62 23.96
CA GLU A 84 27.28 2.86 24.52
C GLU A 84 26.32 1.71 24.18
N MET A 85 26.43 1.14 22.98
CA MET A 85 25.66 -0.01 22.55
C MET A 85 25.97 -1.24 23.40
N GLU A 86 27.25 -1.53 23.62
CA GLU A 86 27.75 -2.60 24.49
C GLU A 86 27.27 -2.40 25.93
N ARG A 87 27.38 -1.18 26.47
CA ARG A 87 26.89 -0.86 27.82
C ARG A 87 25.37 -1.09 27.94
N ARG A 88 24.59 -0.83 26.89
CA ARG A 88 23.14 -1.11 26.86
C ARG A 88 22.88 -2.62 26.79
N ASN A 89 23.61 -3.35 25.95
CA ASN A 89 23.50 -4.81 25.84
C ASN A 89 23.87 -5.50 27.15
N LYS A 90 24.96 -5.10 27.80
CA LYS A 90 25.38 -5.65 29.10
C LYS A 90 24.29 -5.50 30.17
N LYS A 91 23.66 -4.33 30.27
CA LYS A 91 22.52 -4.11 31.17
C LYS A 91 21.33 -5.01 30.86
N ARG A 92 21.10 -5.34 29.59
CA ARG A 92 20.05 -6.29 29.15
C ARG A 92 20.41 -7.73 29.53
N CYS A 93 21.68 -8.13 29.36
CA CYS A 93 22.18 -9.43 29.81
C CYS A 93 22.05 -9.59 31.34
N GLU A 94 22.41 -8.56 32.12
CA GLU A 94 22.23 -8.52 33.58
C GLU A 94 20.75 -8.64 33.99
N ALA A 95 19.83 -8.16 33.15
CA ALA A 95 18.39 -8.29 33.33
C ALA A 95 17.82 -9.62 32.81
N ASN A 96 18.67 -10.58 32.43
CA ASN A 96 18.28 -11.87 31.83
C ASN A 96 17.36 -11.72 30.60
N ASP A 97 17.61 -10.71 29.76
CA ASP A 97 16.95 -10.60 28.47
C ASP A 97 17.42 -11.75 27.54
N PRO A 98 16.55 -12.68 27.12
CA PRO A 98 16.99 -13.90 26.42
C PRO A 98 17.71 -13.59 25.11
N PHE A 99 17.24 -12.55 24.42
CA PHE A 99 17.78 -12.12 23.15
C PHE A 99 19.16 -11.45 23.30
N ALA A 100 19.37 -10.63 24.34
CA ALA A 100 20.68 -10.05 24.65
C ALA A 100 21.68 -11.14 25.04
N LEU A 101 21.26 -12.10 25.87
CA LEU A 101 22.11 -13.25 26.27
C LEU A 101 22.54 -14.07 25.05
N ARG A 102 21.63 -14.37 24.12
CA ARG A 102 21.98 -15.04 22.86
C ARG A 102 23.02 -14.26 22.08
N GLU A 103 22.86 -12.94 21.98
CA GLU A 103 23.75 -12.12 21.16
C GLU A 103 25.16 -12.04 21.77
N GLU A 104 25.25 -11.95 23.09
CA GLU A 104 26.53 -12.06 23.80
C GLU A 104 27.18 -13.42 23.55
N GLY A 105 26.39 -14.50 23.58
CA GLY A 105 26.86 -15.84 23.21
C GLY A 105 27.38 -15.91 21.78
N ARG A 106 26.72 -15.23 20.83
CA ARG A 106 27.17 -15.15 19.43
C ARG A 106 28.48 -14.38 19.30
N THR A 107 28.66 -13.27 20.02
CA THR A 107 29.93 -12.53 20.04
C THR A 107 31.07 -13.42 20.51
N HIS A 108 30.94 -14.05 21.69
CA HIS A 108 31.95 -14.98 22.20
C HIS A 108 32.21 -16.16 21.26
N PHE A 109 31.18 -16.65 20.57
CA PHE A 109 31.33 -17.72 19.59
C PHE A 109 32.19 -17.29 18.39
N VAL A 110 31.99 -16.08 17.87
CA VAL A 110 32.78 -15.52 16.77
C VAL A 110 34.23 -15.26 17.20
N ASP A 111 34.43 -14.84 18.45
CA ASP A 111 35.76 -14.59 19.03
C ASP A 111 36.52 -15.88 19.38
N GLY A 112 35.89 -17.05 19.20
CA GLY A 112 36.48 -18.36 19.52
C GLY A 112 36.46 -18.71 21.01
N GLU A 113 35.81 -17.90 21.85
CA GLU A 113 35.61 -18.13 23.28
C GLU A 113 34.44 -19.10 23.53
N TYR A 114 34.57 -20.33 23.01
CA TYR A 114 33.45 -21.27 22.94
C TYR A 114 32.86 -21.67 24.30
N GLU A 115 33.66 -21.77 25.36
CA GLU A 115 33.16 -22.07 26.71
C GLU A 115 32.20 -20.97 27.22
N ARG A 116 32.57 -19.70 27.01
CA ARG A 116 31.73 -18.55 27.38
C ARG A 116 30.49 -18.47 26.49
N ALA A 117 30.65 -18.72 25.19
CA ALA A 117 29.51 -18.81 24.29
C ALA A 117 28.49 -19.87 24.74
N PHE A 118 28.98 -21.04 25.17
CA PHE A 118 28.14 -22.13 25.68
C PHE A 118 27.35 -21.69 26.91
N GLU A 119 27.99 -21.02 27.88
CA GLU A 119 27.32 -20.50 29.06
C GLU A 119 26.19 -19.52 28.73
N TYR A 120 26.45 -18.57 27.82
CA TYR A 120 25.45 -17.57 27.42
C TYR A 120 24.30 -18.19 26.63
N PHE A 121 24.60 -19.10 25.69
CA PHE A 121 23.53 -19.80 24.96
C PHE A 121 22.71 -20.70 25.88
N THR A 122 23.32 -21.35 26.87
CA THR A 122 22.60 -22.13 27.88
C THR A 122 21.62 -21.26 28.65
N LYS A 123 22.08 -20.11 29.18
CA LYS A 123 21.22 -19.15 29.89
C LYS A 123 20.07 -18.64 29.01
N ALA A 124 20.33 -18.34 27.73
CA ALA A 124 19.31 -17.89 26.80
C ALA A 124 18.30 -19.02 26.47
N ALA A 125 18.77 -20.24 26.26
CA ALA A 125 17.95 -21.41 25.96
C ALA A 125 17.04 -21.79 27.14
N ASP A 126 17.53 -21.69 28.38
CA ASP A 126 16.75 -21.90 29.61
C ASP A 126 15.59 -20.90 29.74
N LEU A 127 15.72 -19.73 29.13
CA LEU A 127 14.67 -18.71 29.04
C LEU A 127 13.77 -18.87 27.80
N GLY A 128 13.92 -19.98 27.06
CA GLY A 128 13.12 -20.30 25.89
C GLY A 128 13.58 -19.63 24.58
N GLU A 129 14.80 -19.10 24.52
CA GLU A 129 15.33 -18.51 23.29
C GLU A 129 15.70 -19.61 22.28
N VAL A 130 14.95 -19.64 21.17
CA VAL A 130 14.95 -20.72 20.18
C VAL A 130 16.24 -20.78 19.33
N VAL A 131 16.87 -19.64 19.05
CA VAL A 131 18.12 -19.60 18.28
C VAL A 131 19.31 -20.04 19.13
N ALA A 132 19.29 -19.75 20.43
CA ALA A 132 20.27 -20.23 21.39
C ALA A 132 20.20 -21.75 21.52
N GLN A 133 19.00 -22.33 21.60
CA GLN A 133 18.82 -23.79 21.51
C GLN A 133 19.44 -24.36 20.23
N PHE A 134 19.18 -23.72 19.08
CA PHE A 134 19.80 -24.16 17.83
C PHE A 134 21.34 -24.05 17.85
N ASN A 135 21.90 -22.98 18.41
CA ASN A 135 23.35 -22.83 18.54
C ASN A 135 23.96 -23.88 19.48
N LEU A 136 23.30 -24.22 20.60
CA LEU A 136 23.75 -25.30 21.48
C LEU A 136 23.81 -26.64 20.74
N SER A 137 22.81 -26.92 19.89
CA SER A 137 22.84 -28.11 19.03
C SER A 137 24.10 -28.15 18.14
N LEU A 138 24.48 -27.01 17.54
CA LEU A 138 25.72 -26.90 16.76
C LEU A 138 26.97 -27.14 17.60
N MET A 139 27.00 -26.61 18.82
CA MET A 139 28.15 -26.74 19.72
C MET A 139 28.35 -28.19 20.14
N TYR A 140 27.29 -28.91 20.49
CA TYR A 140 27.36 -30.35 20.80
C TYR A 140 27.73 -31.20 19.59
N ARG A 141 27.31 -30.82 18.38
CA ARG A 141 27.69 -31.54 17.16
C ARG A 141 29.18 -31.41 16.85
N GLU A 142 29.69 -30.19 16.93
CA GLU A 142 31.07 -29.86 16.56
C GLU A 142 32.07 -30.02 17.71
N GLY A 143 31.60 -30.13 18.96
CA GLY A 143 32.43 -30.20 20.14
C GLY A 143 33.08 -28.86 20.50
N LEU A 144 32.35 -27.76 20.31
CA LEU A 144 32.84 -26.39 20.52
C LEU A 144 32.52 -25.96 21.94
N GLY A 145 33.54 -25.85 22.81
CA GLY A 145 33.36 -25.46 24.22
C GLY A 145 32.64 -26.51 25.08
N VAL A 146 32.31 -27.67 24.51
CA VAL A 146 31.65 -28.80 25.16
C VAL A 146 32.06 -30.09 24.45
N GLU A 147 32.02 -31.23 25.13
CA GLU A 147 32.24 -32.54 24.49
C GLU A 147 31.14 -32.84 23.48
N LYS A 148 31.51 -33.58 22.41
CA LYS A 148 30.54 -34.01 21.40
C LYS A 148 29.52 -34.96 22.01
N ASP A 149 28.24 -34.64 21.85
CA ASP A 149 27.14 -35.49 22.32
C ASP A 149 25.96 -35.41 21.33
N GLU A 150 25.77 -36.48 20.55
CA GLU A 150 24.70 -36.59 19.57
C GLU A 150 23.30 -36.54 20.20
N LYS A 151 23.13 -37.04 21.43
CA LYS A 151 21.82 -37.00 22.10
C LYS A 151 21.48 -35.57 22.49
N MET A 152 22.45 -34.82 22.99
CA MET A 152 22.26 -33.41 23.32
C MET A 152 22.11 -32.55 22.06
N GLU A 153 22.87 -32.83 20.99
CA GLU A 153 22.67 -32.22 19.68
C GLU A 153 21.20 -32.35 19.23
N LEU A 154 20.68 -33.58 19.20
CA LEU A 154 19.32 -33.85 18.74
C LEU A 154 18.28 -33.26 19.67
N TYR A 155 18.48 -33.33 20.98
CA TYR A 155 17.60 -32.72 21.96
C TYR A 155 17.41 -31.23 21.69
N TYR A 156 18.50 -30.47 21.60
CA TYR A 156 18.43 -29.02 21.35
C TYR A 156 17.92 -28.68 19.95
N ALA A 157 18.21 -29.50 18.94
CA ALA A 157 17.65 -29.34 17.60
C ALA A 157 16.13 -29.55 17.57
N GLU A 158 15.62 -30.54 18.31
CA GLU A 158 14.18 -30.81 18.45
C GLU A 158 13.47 -29.68 19.18
N GLU A 159 14.01 -29.19 20.30
CA GLU A 159 13.44 -28.05 21.03
C GLU A 159 13.40 -26.79 20.14
N ALA A 160 14.48 -26.50 19.41
CA ALA A 160 14.51 -25.38 18.48
C ALA A 160 13.50 -25.56 17.32
N ALA A 161 13.34 -26.78 16.81
CA ALA A 161 12.36 -27.08 15.75
C ALA A 161 10.92 -26.93 16.25
N ILE A 162 10.63 -27.34 17.49
CA ILE A 162 9.34 -27.14 18.16
C ILE A 162 9.07 -25.64 18.33
N GLY A 163 10.08 -24.86 18.72
CA GLY A 163 10.04 -23.40 18.82
C GLY A 163 9.95 -22.65 17.48
N GLY A 164 9.83 -23.36 16.35
CA GLY A 164 9.64 -22.72 15.04
C GLY A 164 10.94 -22.28 14.36
N ASN A 165 12.09 -22.87 14.69
CA ASN A 165 13.33 -22.68 13.94
C ASN A 165 13.34 -23.53 12.66
N PRO A 166 13.23 -22.93 11.46
CA PRO A 166 13.19 -23.70 10.23
C PRO A 166 14.52 -24.37 9.87
N THR A 167 15.65 -23.76 10.24
CA THR A 167 16.99 -24.30 9.96
C THR A 167 17.28 -25.54 10.80
N ALA A 168 16.96 -25.50 12.11
CA ALA A 168 17.02 -26.67 12.99
C ALA A 168 16.15 -27.81 12.45
N ARG A 169 14.92 -27.47 12.03
CA ARG A 169 13.98 -28.44 11.48
C ARG A 169 14.45 -29.04 10.15
N CYS A 170 15.03 -28.25 9.27
CA CYS A 170 15.63 -28.75 8.03
C CYS A 170 16.79 -29.71 8.29
N ARG A 171 17.62 -29.43 9.31
CA ARG A 171 18.72 -30.30 9.73
C ARG A 171 18.25 -31.61 10.34
N LEU A 172 17.21 -31.59 11.17
CA LEU A 172 16.55 -32.83 11.63
C LEU A 172 16.07 -33.65 10.44
N GLY A 173 15.47 -33.02 9.43
CA GLY A 173 15.09 -33.70 8.19
C GLY A 173 16.29 -34.36 7.49
N CYS A 174 17.44 -33.69 7.42
CA CYS A 174 18.67 -34.28 6.87
C CYS A 174 19.20 -35.44 7.73
N HIS A 175 19.17 -35.32 9.06
CA HIS A 175 19.59 -36.38 9.98
C HIS A 175 18.72 -37.63 9.84
N GLU A 176 17.39 -37.45 9.79
CA GLU A 176 16.43 -38.54 9.55
C GLU A 176 16.65 -39.19 8.17
N GLY A 177 16.85 -38.38 7.13
CA GLY A 177 17.12 -38.86 5.78
C GLY A 177 18.44 -39.63 5.65
N GLY A 178 19.50 -39.17 6.33
CA GLY A 178 20.78 -39.89 6.40
C GLY A 178 20.66 -41.26 7.08
N ASN A 179 19.71 -41.39 8.00
CA ASN A 179 19.36 -42.64 8.67
C ASN A 179 18.25 -43.44 7.96
N SER A 180 17.96 -43.14 6.69
CA SER A 180 16.94 -43.80 5.88
C SER A 180 15.49 -43.71 6.42
N ARG A 181 15.21 -42.76 7.32
CA ARG A 181 13.88 -42.46 7.88
C ARG A 181 13.18 -41.39 7.06
N TYR A 182 12.96 -41.68 5.77
CA TYR A 182 12.53 -40.70 4.78
C TYR A 182 11.14 -40.12 5.05
N ASP A 183 10.22 -40.87 5.65
CA ASP A 183 8.89 -40.41 6.04
C ASP A 183 8.97 -39.29 7.08
N ARG A 184 9.83 -39.44 8.09
CA ARG A 184 10.11 -38.40 9.10
C ARG A 184 10.82 -37.21 8.47
N ALA A 185 11.81 -37.47 7.63
CA ALA A 185 12.57 -36.43 6.94
C ALA A 185 11.67 -35.49 6.12
N VAL A 186 10.74 -36.07 5.35
CA VAL A 186 9.76 -35.32 4.56
C VAL A 186 8.86 -34.47 5.43
N LYS A 187 8.35 -34.98 6.57
CA LYS A 187 7.54 -34.19 7.51
C LYS A 187 8.31 -32.97 8.04
N HIS A 188 9.57 -33.14 8.43
CA HIS A 188 10.40 -32.02 8.88
C HIS A 188 10.56 -30.96 7.78
N TRP A 189 10.87 -31.38 6.55
CA TRP A 189 11.04 -30.44 5.45
C TRP A 189 9.74 -29.76 5.01
N ILE A 190 8.59 -30.44 5.06
CA ILE A 190 7.28 -29.82 4.79
C ILE A 190 7.00 -28.71 5.80
N ILE A 191 7.23 -28.96 7.09
CA ILE A 191 6.95 -27.97 8.13
C ILE A 191 7.90 -26.76 8.01
N ALA A 192 9.19 -27.02 7.76
CA ALA A 192 10.16 -25.95 7.52
C ALA A 192 9.85 -25.14 6.25
N ALA A 193 9.43 -25.80 5.17
CA ALA A 193 8.99 -25.13 3.95
C ALA A 193 7.77 -24.24 4.21
N LYS A 194 6.79 -24.72 4.99
CA LYS A 194 5.62 -23.93 5.42
C LYS A 194 5.95 -22.75 6.32
N LEU A 195 7.16 -22.67 6.87
CA LEU A 195 7.69 -21.51 7.59
C LEU A 195 8.49 -20.56 6.67
N GLY A 196 8.55 -20.82 5.36
CA GLY A 196 9.25 -20.00 4.37
C GLY A 196 10.70 -20.42 4.08
N HIS A 197 11.14 -21.61 4.50
CA HIS A 197 12.55 -22.03 4.35
C HIS A 197 12.87 -22.63 2.98
N ASP A 198 13.70 -21.92 2.20
CA ASP A 198 14.02 -22.26 0.81
C ASP A 198 14.77 -23.59 0.66
N ASP A 199 15.77 -23.84 1.50
CA ASP A 199 16.56 -25.08 1.45
C ASP A 199 15.67 -26.31 1.64
N SER A 200 14.65 -26.22 2.49
CA SER A 200 13.71 -27.33 2.70
C SER A 200 12.85 -27.60 1.46
N VAL A 201 12.47 -26.55 0.71
CA VAL A 201 11.80 -26.71 -0.59
C VAL A 201 12.72 -27.42 -1.58
N GLN A 202 14.02 -27.08 -1.62
CA GLN A 202 14.98 -27.76 -2.50
C GLN A 202 15.18 -29.24 -2.11
N ARG A 203 15.25 -29.55 -0.81
CA ARG A 203 15.30 -30.94 -0.33
C ARG A 203 14.05 -31.72 -0.75
N LEU A 204 12.85 -31.15 -0.57
CA LEU A 204 11.60 -31.77 -1.00
C LEU A 204 11.55 -31.98 -2.52
N LYS A 205 12.05 -31.03 -3.31
CA LYS A 205 12.15 -31.17 -4.77
C LYS A 205 13.03 -32.36 -5.16
N GLY A 206 14.13 -32.58 -4.45
CA GLY A 206 14.98 -33.76 -4.62
C GLY A 206 14.22 -35.06 -4.30
N MET A 207 13.52 -35.10 -3.17
CA MET A 207 12.76 -36.28 -2.75
C MET A 207 11.56 -36.61 -3.64
N TYR A 208 10.91 -35.58 -4.18
CA TYR A 208 9.84 -35.71 -5.17
C TYR A 208 10.36 -36.36 -6.46
N LYS A 209 11.53 -35.95 -6.97
CA LYS A 209 12.17 -36.58 -8.13
C LYS A 209 12.50 -38.06 -7.88
N SER A 210 12.87 -38.39 -6.65
CA SER A 210 13.19 -39.76 -6.23
C SER A 210 11.96 -40.61 -5.87
N GLY A 211 10.74 -40.05 -5.95
CA GLY A 211 9.48 -40.78 -5.71
C GLY A 211 9.09 -40.96 -4.24
N TYR A 212 9.82 -40.36 -3.29
CA TYR A 212 9.54 -40.44 -1.85
C TYR A 212 8.51 -39.42 -1.35
N VAL A 213 8.17 -38.43 -2.18
CA VAL A 213 7.18 -37.38 -1.88
C VAL A 213 6.11 -37.42 -2.96
N SER A 214 4.84 -37.39 -2.57
CA SER A 214 3.73 -37.33 -3.53
C SER A 214 3.61 -35.94 -4.16
N LYS A 215 2.96 -35.89 -5.33
CA LYS A 215 2.66 -34.60 -6.00
C LYS A 215 1.85 -33.66 -5.12
N GLU A 216 0.92 -34.21 -4.33
CA GLU A 216 0.05 -33.43 -3.45
C GLU A 216 0.82 -32.83 -2.27
N GLU A 217 1.67 -33.61 -1.61
CA GLU A 217 2.53 -33.14 -0.52
C GLU A 217 3.49 -32.05 -0.98
N PHE A 218 4.15 -32.26 -2.12
CA PHE A 218 5.06 -31.26 -2.68
C PHE A 218 4.32 -29.96 -3.04
N ALA A 219 3.15 -30.07 -3.66
CA ALA A 219 2.32 -28.90 -3.97
C ALA A 219 1.81 -28.19 -2.69
N SER A 220 1.47 -28.93 -1.64
CA SER A 220 1.10 -28.33 -0.35
C SER A 220 2.26 -27.60 0.30
N ALA A 221 3.48 -28.13 0.23
CA ALA A 221 4.67 -27.48 0.76
C ALA A 221 4.97 -26.18 0.02
N LEU A 222 4.89 -26.18 -1.32
CA LEU A 222 5.07 -24.97 -2.14
C LEU A 222 4.03 -23.90 -1.84
N ARG A 223 2.75 -24.27 -1.71
CA ARG A 223 1.69 -23.29 -1.36
C ARG A 223 1.91 -22.69 0.03
N GLY A 224 2.30 -23.50 1.00
CA GLY A 224 2.56 -23.02 2.35
C GLY A 224 3.82 -22.15 2.44
N HIS A 225 4.88 -22.51 1.70
CA HIS A 225 6.07 -21.68 1.54
C HIS A 225 5.73 -20.31 0.94
N GLN A 226 4.99 -20.30 -0.17
CA GLN A 226 4.55 -19.07 -0.81
C GLN A 226 3.69 -18.20 0.13
N ALA A 227 2.75 -18.81 0.86
CA ALA A 227 1.93 -18.10 1.82
C ALA A 227 2.76 -17.49 2.97
N ALA A 228 3.76 -18.20 3.47
CA ALA A 228 4.66 -17.69 4.50
C ALA A 228 5.49 -16.51 3.98
N VAL A 229 6.03 -16.60 2.75
CA VAL A 229 6.76 -15.50 2.11
C VAL A 229 5.85 -14.29 1.87
N ASP A 230 4.64 -14.50 1.33
CA ASP A 230 3.70 -13.42 1.04
C ASP A 230 3.20 -12.73 2.32
N ALA A 231 3.03 -13.47 3.41
CA ALA A 231 2.68 -12.89 4.71
C ALA A 231 3.76 -11.91 5.25
N THR A 232 5.00 -12.01 4.77
CA THR A 232 6.08 -11.07 5.14
C THR A 232 6.14 -9.83 4.26
N LYS A 233 5.36 -9.73 3.18
CA LYS A 233 5.42 -8.57 2.27
C LYS A 233 4.63 -7.39 2.81
N SER A 234 5.12 -6.19 2.57
CA SER A 234 4.36 -4.95 2.78
C SER A 234 4.91 -3.84 1.89
N PRO A 235 4.10 -2.84 1.50
CA PRO A 235 4.58 -1.74 0.68
C PRO A 235 5.79 -1.01 1.29
N GLN A 236 5.85 -0.90 2.62
CA GLN A 236 6.97 -0.28 3.32
C GLN A 236 8.24 -1.15 3.27
N ARG A 237 8.12 -2.48 3.29
CA ARG A 237 9.27 -3.39 3.15
C ARG A 237 9.76 -3.38 1.70
N ASP A 238 8.86 -3.38 0.74
CA ASP A 238 9.20 -3.26 -0.69
C ASP A 238 9.89 -1.93 -0.96
N TRP A 239 9.39 -0.83 -0.38
CA TRP A 239 10.06 0.47 -0.44
C TRP A 239 11.46 0.42 0.18
N ALA A 240 11.62 -0.13 1.38
CA ALA A 240 12.92 -0.22 2.05
C ALA A 240 13.93 -1.11 1.31
N ASP A 241 13.47 -2.18 0.67
CA ASP A 241 14.31 -3.07 -0.14
C ASP A 241 14.87 -2.36 -1.38
N ASN A 242 14.09 -1.42 -1.94
CA ASN A 242 14.54 -0.60 -3.06
C ASN A 242 15.54 0.49 -2.59
N ILE A 243 15.48 0.94 -1.33
CA ILE A 243 16.44 1.93 -0.79
C ILE A 243 17.89 1.39 -0.78
N GLU A 244 18.13 0.11 -0.49
CA GLU A 244 19.50 -0.45 -0.47
C GLU A 244 20.11 -0.62 -1.87
N THR A 245 19.27 -0.86 -2.90
CA THR A 245 19.71 -0.83 -4.30
C THR A 245 19.88 0.59 -4.82
N ASP A 246 19.15 1.56 -4.27
CA ASP A 246 19.14 2.93 -4.74
C ASP A 246 20.15 3.83 -4.02
N ALA A 247 20.59 3.54 -2.78
CA ALA A 247 21.41 4.48 -1.99
C ALA A 247 22.80 4.81 -2.61
N ALA A 248 23.40 3.92 -3.39
CA ALA A 248 24.65 4.20 -4.11
C ALA A 248 24.43 4.94 -5.44
N ASP A 249 23.27 4.76 -6.08
CA ASP A 249 22.91 5.36 -7.38
C ASP A 249 22.10 6.67 -7.23
N MET A 250 21.45 6.91 -6.09
CA MET A 250 20.53 8.03 -5.81
C MET A 250 21.25 9.26 -5.23
N LEU A 251 22.50 9.11 -4.80
CA LEU A 251 23.35 10.21 -4.32
C LEU A 251 24.18 10.84 -5.43
N CYS A 252 24.17 10.29 -6.64
CA CYS A 252 25.00 10.73 -7.75
C CYS A 252 24.16 11.03 -8.99
N CYS A 253 24.65 11.91 -9.85
CA CYS A 253 24.10 12.10 -11.17
C CYS A 253 24.20 10.80 -11.98
N ALA A 254 23.09 10.28 -12.47
CA ALA A 254 23.06 9.01 -13.21
C ALA A 254 23.86 9.02 -14.53
N SER A 255 24.20 10.21 -15.05
CA SER A 255 25.01 10.33 -16.26
C SER A 255 26.51 10.46 -15.98
N CYS A 256 26.91 11.28 -15.01
CA CYS A 256 28.32 11.64 -14.79
C CYS A 256 28.89 11.17 -13.45
N GLY A 257 28.07 10.57 -12.59
CA GLY A 257 28.48 10.03 -11.30
C GLY A 257 28.82 11.08 -10.24
N ILE A 258 28.58 12.38 -10.49
CA ILE A 258 28.88 13.43 -9.52
C ILE A 258 27.92 13.34 -8.33
N ALA A 259 28.45 13.32 -7.12
CA ALA A 259 27.65 13.26 -5.91
C ALA A 259 26.96 14.59 -5.60
N GLU A 260 25.80 14.53 -4.97
CA GLU A 260 25.15 15.69 -4.35
C GLU A 260 25.97 16.13 -3.13
N VAL A 261 26.65 17.26 -3.26
CA VAL A 261 27.43 17.94 -2.21
C VAL A 261 26.95 19.39 -2.12
N ASP A 262 27.33 20.13 -1.07
CA ASP A 262 26.76 21.44 -0.69
C ASP A 262 26.59 22.49 -1.84
N ASP A 263 27.30 22.36 -2.97
CA ASP A 263 27.25 23.26 -4.13
C ASP A 263 26.53 22.70 -5.39
N ILE A 264 26.03 21.46 -5.37
CA ILE A 264 25.42 20.79 -6.54
C ILE A 264 24.06 20.21 -6.17
N GLU A 265 22.97 20.81 -6.66
CA GLU A 265 21.62 20.25 -6.52
C GLU A 265 21.33 19.25 -7.65
N LEU A 266 20.95 18.02 -7.31
CA LEU A 266 20.52 17.02 -8.30
C LEU A 266 19.00 17.03 -8.45
N LYS A 267 18.51 17.15 -9.69
CA LYS A 267 17.08 17.10 -10.02
C LYS A 267 16.65 15.69 -10.38
N ASN A 268 15.51 15.24 -9.87
CA ASN A 268 14.92 13.97 -10.25
C ASN A 268 14.53 13.94 -11.73
N CYS A 269 14.48 12.75 -12.31
CA CYS A 269 13.82 12.54 -13.59
C CYS A 269 12.32 12.83 -13.45
N ASP A 270 11.84 13.90 -14.09
CA ASP A 270 10.44 14.37 -14.05
C ASP A 270 9.37 13.32 -14.39
N ALA A 271 9.76 12.20 -15.03
CA ALA A 271 8.84 11.16 -15.45
C ALA A 271 8.77 9.96 -14.49
N CYS A 272 9.86 9.61 -13.80
CA CYS A 272 9.94 8.32 -13.10
C CYS A 272 10.54 8.36 -11.69
N ASP A 273 11.17 9.47 -11.30
CA ASP A 273 11.82 9.66 -10.01
C ASP A 273 12.90 8.63 -9.62
N LEU A 274 13.33 7.75 -10.55
CA LEU A 274 14.35 6.71 -10.27
C LEU A 274 15.78 7.23 -10.25
N VAL A 275 16.05 8.28 -11.02
CA VAL A 275 17.40 8.77 -11.28
C VAL A 275 17.44 10.28 -11.16
N ARG A 276 18.62 10.81 -10.85
CA ARG A 276 18.83 12.24 -10.65
C ARG A 276 19.92 12.78 -11.57
N TYR A 277 19.83 14.06 -11.91
CA TYR A 277 20.72 14.73 -12.84
C TYR A 277 21.20 16.08 -12.31
N CYS A 278 22.48 16.38 -12.49
CA CYS A 278 23.03 17.69 -12.18
C CYS A 278 22.73 18.74 -13.27
N SER A 279 22.28 18.32 -14.47
CA SER A 279 21.98 19.20 -15.59
C SER A 279 21.08 18.53 -16.63
N ASP A 280 20.39 19.34 -17.44
CA ASP A 280 19.60 18.89 -18.59
C ASP A 280 20.47 18.16 -19.64
N SER A 281 21.76 18.48 -19.72
CA SER A 281 22.71 17.77 -20.60
C SER A 281 22.88 16.33 -20.15
N CYS A 282 23.16 16.12 -18.85
CA CYS A 282 23.28 14.78 -18.28
C CYS A 282 21.98 13.96 -18.44
N GLN A 283 20.82 14.61 -18.33
CA GLN A 283 19.55 13.94 -18.59
C GLN A 283 19.42 13.48 -20.04
N LYS A 284 19.82 14.32 -21.02
CA LYS A 284 19.80 13.97 -22.44
C LYS A 284 20.79 12.86 -22.77
N ASP A 285 21.99 12.93 -22.21
CA ASP A 285 23.07 11.96 -22.47
C ASP A 285 22.74 10.57 -21.89
N HIS A 286 22.08 10.51 -20.74
CA HIS A 286 21.64 9.27 -20.11
C HIS A 286 20.33 8.70 -20.71
N ARG A 287 19.53 9.53 -21.40
CA ARG A 287 18.19 9.16 -21.91
C ARG A 287 18.18 7.85 -22.70
N PRO A 288 19.11 7.55 -23.63
CA PRO A 288 19.08 6.30 -24.40
C PRO A 288 19.18 5.04 -23.53
N ASN A 289 19.89 5.11 -22.39
CA ASN A 289 20.08 3.97 -21.49
C ASN A 289 18.92 3.81 -20.50
N HIS A 290 18.19 4.89 -20.24
CA HIS A 290 17.16 4.93 -19.20
C HIS A 290 15.74 4.89 -19.74
N GLU A 291 15.50 5.30 -20.98
CA GLU A 291 14.16 5.54 -21.53
C GLU A 291 13.19 4.36 -21.36
N ALA A 292 13.65 3.12 -21.54
CA ALA A 292 12.80 1.94 -21.38
C ALA A 292 12.35 1.73 -19.93
N ILE A 293 13.28 1.86 -18.98
CA ILE A 293 13.01 1.73 -17.54
C ILE A 293 12.16 2.91 -17.06
N CYS A 294 12.50 4.11 -17.51
CA CYS A 294 11.77 5.35 -17.24
C CYS A 294 10.30 5.23 -17.62
N LYS A 295 10.00 4.79 -18.85
CA LYS A 295 8.62 4.60 -19.33
C LYS A 295 7.85 3.59 -18.51
N LYS A 296 8.52 2.48 -18.12
CA LYS A 296 7.91 1.45 -17.30
C LYS A 296 7.54 2.01 -15.91
N ARG A 297 8.49 2.67 -15.24
CA ARG A 297 8.23 3.24 -13.91
C ARG A 297 7.25 4.41 -13.94
N ALA A 298 7.30 5.26 -14.97
CA ALA A 298 6.32 6.31 -15.18
C ALA A 298 4.89 5.73 -15.29
N ALA A 299 4.73 4.60 -15.99
CA ALA A 299 3.45 3.91 -16.08
C ALA A 299 3.01 3.31 -14.74
N GLU A 300 3.95 2.76 -13.95
CA GLU A 300 3.67 2.26 -12.59
C GLU A 300 3.24 3.37 -11.64
N LEU A 301 3.95 4.50 -11.61
CA LEU A 301 3.59 5.69 -10.82
C LEU A 301 2.22 6.25 -11.23
N ARG A 302 1.96 6.30 -12.54
CA ARG A 302 0.66 6.72 -13.07
C ARG A 302 -0.46 5.79 -12.61
N ASP A 303 -0.22 4.47 -12.62
CA ASP A 303 -1.17 3.47 -12.12
C ASP A 303 -1.38 3.59 -10.60
N GLU A 304 -0.32 3.84 -9.83
CA GLU A 304 -0.39 4.06 -8.37
C GLU A 304 -1.33 5.25 -8.07
N ILE A 305 -1.18 6.37 -8.78
CA ILE A 305 -2.04 7.56 -8.64
C ILE A 305 -3.48 7.26 -9.12
N LEU A 306 -3.64 6.62 -10.28
CA LEU A 306 -4.94 6.33 -10.89
C LEU A 306 -5.84 5.44 -10.01
N PHE A 307 -5.24 4.50 -9.27
CA PHE A 307 -5.94 3.57 -8.39
C PHE A 307 -5.95 3.96 -6.92
N GLN A 308 -5.43 5.15 -6.58
CA GLN A 308 -5.63 5.73 -5.26
C GLN A 308 -7.12 6.11 -5.09
N GLN A 309 -7.71 5.72 -3.95
CA GLN A 309 -9.10 6.06 -3.64
C GLN A 309 -9.18 7.55 -3.25
N PRO A 310 -9.96 8.39 -3.95
CA PRO A 310 -10.19 9.77 -3.54
C PRO A 310 -11.02 9.82 -2.25
N GLU A 311 -10.78 10.84 -1.42
CA GLU A 311 -11.51 11.06 -0.17
C GLU A 311 -13.01 11.37 -0.40
N SER A 312 -13.31 12.13 -1.45
CA SER A 312 -14.66 12.51 -1.86
C SER A 312 -14.80 12.52 -3.38
N SER A 313 -16.02 12.71 -3.87
CA SER A 313 -16.22 12.98 -5.30
C SER A 313 -15.69 14.37 -5.68
N TYR A 314 -15.48 14.58 -6.98
CA TYR A 314 -15.05 15.88 -7.53
C TYR A 314 -16.01 17.05 -7.25
N LEU A 315 -17.25 16.77 -6.85
CA LEU A 315 -18.22 17.81 -6.48
C LEU A 315 -17.87 18.47 -5.14
N GLY A 316 -17.17 17.74 -4.26
CA GLY A 316 -16.81 18.17 -2.91
C GLY A 316 -18.01 18.31 -1.98
N ASP A 317 -17.84 19.10 -0.93
CA ASP A 317 -18.86 19.32 0.09
C ASP A 317 -19.71 20.55 -0.18
N CYS A 318 -20.97 20.50 0.26
CA CYS A 318 -21.81 21.68 0.23
C CYS A 318 -21.24 22.74 1.18
N PRO A 319 -21.00 23.98 0.73
CA PRO A 319 -20.31 25.00 1.54
C PRO A 319 -21.15 25.57 2.69
N ILE A 320 -22.39 25.06 2.88
CA ILE A 320 -23.31 25.51 3.93
C ILE A 320 -23.49 24.44 5.00
N CYS A 321 -23.78 23.19 4.60
CA CYS A 321 -23.96 22.09 5.55
C CYS A 321 -22.70 21.23 5.74
N CYS A 322 -21.63 21.46 4.96
CA CYS A 322 -20.39 20.69 4.98
C CYS A 322 -20.61 19.17 4.81
N LEU A 323 -21.67 18.80 4.09
CA LEU A 323 -21.95 17.41 3.74
C LEU A 323 -21.61 17.20 2.26
N PRO A 324 -21.07 16.02 1.89
CA PRO A 324 -20.76 15.68 0.51
C PRO A 324 -21.94 15.96 -0.42
N LEU A 325 -21.65 16.55 -1.58
CA LEU A 325 -22.68 16.83 -2.59
C LEU A 325 -23.11 15.53 -3.29
N PRO A 326 -24.42 15.32 -3.50
CA PRO A 326 -24.91 14.15 -4.22
C PRO A 326 -24.43 14.16 -5.68
N LEU A 327 -24.18 12.98 -6.23
CA LEU A 327 -23.76 12.81 -7.63
C LEU A 327 -24.89 13.16 -8.62
N ASP A 328 -26.16 13.05 -8.23
CA ASP A 328 -27.28 13.45 -9.08
C ASP A 328 -27.22 14.97 -9.31
N PRO A 329 -27.06 15.43 -10.57
CA PRO A 329 -27.02 16.85 -10.89
C PRO A 329 -28.27 17.63 -10.46
N LYS A 330 -29.41 16.96 -10.26
CA LYS A 330 -30.67 17.57 -9.83
C LYS A 330 -30.69 17.93 -8.35
N GLU A 331 -29.84 17.29 -7.55
CA GLU A 331 -29.78 17.46 -6.09
C GLU A 331 -28.86 18.61 -5.65
N SER A 332 -28.30 19.34 -6.62
CA SER A 332 -27.43 20.48 -6.37
C SER A 332 -27.73 21.64 -7.33
N VAL A 333 -27.54 22.86 -6.86
CA VAL A 333 -27.80 24.09 -7.64
C VAL A 333 -26.53 24.92 -7.69
N SER A 334 -26.15 25.35 -8.89
CA SER A 334 -25.02 26.22 -9.11
C SER A 334 -25.39 27.69 -8.91
N TYR A 335 -24.47 28.44 -8.30
CA TYR A 335 -24.62 29.86 -8.05
C TYR A 335 -23.47 30.65 -8.64
N PHE A 336 -23.72 31.35 -9.76
CA PHE A 336 -22.72 32.15 -10.47
C PHE A 336 -22.17 33.33 -9.68
N CYS A 337 -22.96 33.91 -8.77
CA CYS A 337 -22.51 35.05 -7.96
C CYS A 337 -21.31 34.73 -7.06
N CYS A 338 -21.11 33.46 -6.70
CA CYS A 338 -19.99 32.99 -5.86
C CYS A 338 -19.26 31.77 -6.41
N SER A 339 -19.63 31.28 -7.59
CA SER A 339 -19.10 30.04 -8.19
C SER A 339 -19.16 28.84 -7.25
N LYS A 340 -20.28 28.70 -6.53
CA LYS A 340 -20.49 27.59 -5.57
C LYS A 340 -21.61 26.68 -6.02
N LEU A 341 -21.42 25.38 -5.76
CA LEU A 341 -22.44 24.36 -5.86
C LEU A 341 -23.04 24.15 -4.47
N VAL A 342 -24.36 24.28 -4.34
CA VAL A 342 -25.07 24.18 -3.06
C VAL A 342 -26.12 23.08 -3.17
N CYS A 343 -26.18 22.21 -2.17
CA CYS A 343 -27.18 21.13 -2.17
C CYS A 343 -28.61 21.68 -2.13
N HIS A 344 -29.52 20.94 -2.76
CA HIS A 344 -30.92 21.33 -2.87
C HIS A 344 -31.59 21.54 -1.50
N GLY A 345 -31.19 20.78 -0.48
CA GLY A 345 -31.64 20.96 0.90
C GLY A 345 -31.31 22.34 1.49
N CYS A 346 -30.07 22.82 1.31
CA CYS A 346 -29.66 24.16 1.78
C CYS A 346 -30.32 25.28 0.97
N MET A 347 -30.46 25.09 -0.34
CA MET A 347 -31.22 26.01 -1.19
C MET A 347 -32.68 26.11 -0.75
N TYR A 348 -33.32 24.96 -0.50
CA TYR A 348 -34.70 24.87 -0.05
C TYR A 348 -34.91 25.52 1.32
N ALA A 349 -34.03 25.25 2.29
CA ALA A 349 -34.05 25.89 3.59
C ALA A 349 -33.94 27.42 3.48
N ASN A 350 -33.09 27.91 2.58
CA ASN A 350 -32.98 29.34 2.31
C ASN A 350 -34.26 29.93 1.71
N ARG A 351 -34.88 29.25 0.74
CA ARG A 351 -36.17 29.66 0.15
C ARG A 351 -37.29 29.73 1.17
N ILE A 352 -37.37 28.77 2.10
CA ILE A 352 -38.36 28.81 3.20
C ILE A 352 -38.18 30.06 4.04
N ARG A 353 -36.94 30.39 4.42
CA ARG A 353 -36.63 31.59 5.19
C ARG A 353 -37.04 32.85 4.44
N GLU A 354 -36.65 32.95 3.16
CA GLU A 354 -37.01 34.08 2.29
C GLU A 354 -38.53 34.27 2.21
N TYR A 355 -39.29 33.19 2.05
CA TYR A 355 -40.74 33.22 2.04
C TYR A 355 -41.35 33.67 3.38
N LYS A 356 -40.90 33.08 4.50
CA LYS A 356 -41.41 33.39 5.84
C LYS A 356 -41.14 34.83 6.26
N GLU A 357 -39.96 35.34 5.93
CA GLU A 357 -39.50 36.69 6.29
C GLU A 357 -39.80 37.74 5.22
N LYS A 358 -40.45 37.34 4.10
CA LYS A 358 -40.77 38.21 2.94
C LYS A 358 -39.53 38.93 2.38
N LEU A 359 -38.41 38.20 2.30
CA LEU A 359 -37.15 38.70 1.73
C LEU A 359 -37.09 38.46 0.22
N ASN A 360 -36.27 39.26 -0.47
CA ASN A 360 -35.97 39.03 -1.88
C ASN A 360 -35.13 37.75 -2.05
N PRO A 361 -35.29 37.01 -3.17
CA PRO A 361 -34.48 35.85 -3.48
C PRO A 361 -32.99 36.18 -3.51
N SER A 362 -32.19 35.40 -2.80
CA SER A 362 -30.76 35.62 -2.65
C SER A 362 -29.96 34.33 -2.72
N CYS A 363 -28.66 34.46 -2.99
CA CYS A 363 -27.74 33.34 -2.90
C CYS A 363 -27.70 32.81 -1.46
N PRO A 364 -27.90 31.50 -1.23
CA PRO A 364 -27.86 30.94 0.12
C PRO A 364 -26.47 31.02 0.76
N PHE A 365 -25.41 31.13 -0.06
CA PHE A 365 -24.02 31.22 0.39
C PHE A 365 -23.56 32.68 0.58
N CYS A 366 -23.43 33.45 -0.52
CA CYS A 366 -22.88 34.81 -0.44
C CYS A 366 -23.92 35.91 -0.21
N ARG A 367 -25.21 35.55 -0.09
CA ARG A 367 -26.33 36.49 0.14
C ARG A 367 -26.56 37.55 -0.95
N HIS A 368 -25.90 37.42 -2.11
CA HIS A 368 -26.17 38.28 -3.26
C HIS A 368 -27.65 38.17 -3.68
N VAL A 369 -28.32 39.31 -3.81
CA VAL A 369 -29.75 39.40 -4.06
C VAL A 369 -30.02 39.44 -5.57
N TYR A 370 -30.92 38.57 -6.05
CA TYR A 370 -31.29 38.48 -7.46
C TYR A 370 -32.39 39.49 -7.80
N THR A 371 -32.08 40.79 -7.69
CA THR A 371 -32.96 41.89 -8.12
C THR A 371 -32.56 42.46 -9.48
N GLU A 372 -31.49 41.94 -10.09
CA GLU A 372 -30.84 42.53 -11.25
C GLU A 372 -31.37 41.95 -12.58
N SER A 373 -31.31 42.75 -13.66
CA SER A 373 -31.74 42.33 -15.00
C SER A 373 -30.88 41.18 -15.54
N LYS A 374 -31.36 40.47 -16.57
CA LYS A 374 -30.60 39.42 -17.25
C LYS A 374 -29.22 39.90 -17.71
N GLU A 375 -29.12 41.16 -18.14
CA GLU A 375 -27.87 41.78 -18.58
C GLU A 375 -26.82 41.88 -17.47
N GLU A 376 -27.23 42.22 -16.24
CA GLU A 376 -26.30 42.29 -15.11
C GLU A 376 -25.79 40.91 -14.71
N SER A 377 -26.67 39.90 -14.74
CA SER A 377 -26.29 38.51 -14.51
C SER A 377 -25.25 38.05 -15.55
N ASP A 378 -25.42 38.41 -16.82
CA ASP A 378 -24.50 38.05 -17.89
C ASP A 378 -23.16 38.82 -17.78
N ARG A 379 -23.19 40.10 -17.37
CA ARG A 379 -21.97 40.86 -17.03
C ARG A 379 -21.19 40.19 -15.89
N GLN A 380 -21.87 39.77 -14.83
CA GLN A 380 -21.23 39.12 -13.69
C GLN A 380 -20.58 37.78 -14.07
N LYS A 381 -21.27 36.97 -14.90
CA LYS A 381 -20.71 35.72 -15.44
C LYS A 381 -19.46 35.98 -16.27
N LYS A 382 -19.49 36.98 -17.16
CA LYS A 382 -18.35 37.36 -18.01
C LYS A 382 -17.15 37.77 -17.15
N LYS A 383 -17.35 38.62 -16.14
CA LYS A 383 -16.30 39.06 -15.22
C LYS A 383 -15.61 37.89 -14.50
N ARG A 384 -16.34 36.82 -14.16
CA ARG A 384 -15.76 35.62 -13.54
C ARG A 384 -14.96 34.77 -14.53
N CYS A 385 -15.41 34.67 -15.78
CA CYS A 385 -14.65 34.02 -16.83
C CYS A 385 -13.33 34.77 -17.10
N GLU A 386 -13.39 36.11 -17.16
CA GLU A 386 -12.20 36.97 -17.29
C GLU A 386 -11.25 36.86 -16.08
N ALA A 387 -11.77 36.53 -14.90
CA ALA A 387 -10.99 36.27 -13.70
C ALA A 387 -10.46 34.82 -13.61
N ASN A 388 -10.59 34.01 -14.67
CA ASN A 388 -10.17 32.60 -14.71
C ASN A 388 -10.78 31.74 -13.58
N ASP A 389 -12.04 31.98 -13.21
CA ASP A 389 -12.75 31.11 -12.29
C ASP A 389 -13.10 29.77 -12.99
N PRO A 390 -12.57 28.61 -12.54
CA PRO A 390 -12.69 27.34 -13.30
C PRO A 390 -14.15 26.90 -13.49
N PHE A 391 -14.98 27.12 -12.46
CA PHE A 391 -16.41 26.84 -12.52
C PHE A 391 -17.12 27.72 -13.56
N ALA A 392 -16.87 29.03 -13.56
CA ALA A 392 -17.48 29.94 -14.53
C ALA A 392 -17.05 29.62 -15.97
N LEU A 393 -15.76 29.29 -16.17
CA LEU A 393 -15.23 28.84 -17.47
C LEU A 393 -15.95 27.58 -17.95
N ARG A 394 -16.10 26.55 -17.10
CA ARG A 394 -16.84 25.33 -17.45
C ARG A 394 -18.29 25.63 -17.83
N GLU A 395 -18.99 26.46 -17.06
CA GLU A 395 -20.38 26.81 -17.35
C GLU A 395 -20.53 27.72 -18.58
N ALA A 396 -19.49 28.47 -18.96
CA ALA A 396 -19.42 29.16 -20.25
C ALA A 396 -19.23 28.16 -21.39
N GLY A 397 -18.31 27.20 -21.24
CA GLY A 397 -18.10 26.11 -22.19
C GLY A 397 -19.38 25.31 -22.45
N ARG A 398 -20.14 24.95 -21.41
CA ARG A 398 -21.44 24.26 -21.55
C ARG A 398 -22.47 25.05 -22.35
N ARG A 399 -22.49 26.37 -22.22
CA ARG A 399 -23.40 27.23 -22.99
C ARG A 399 -23.02 27.22 -24.47
N HIS A 400 -21.76 27.49 -24.79
CA HIS A 400 -21.26 27.41 -26.17
C HIS A 400 -21.47 26.02 -26.78
N PHE A 401 -21.25 24.96 -26.01
CA PHE A 401 -21.52 23.59 -26.45
C PHE A 401 -23.00 23.37 -26.81
N GLY A 402 -23.93 23.87 -25.99
CA GLY A 402 -25.37 23.80 -26.25
C GLY A 402 -25.82 24.66 -27.44
N ASP A 403 -25.10 25.75 -27.70
CA ASP A 403 -25.33 26.64 -28.85
C ASP A 403 -24.72 26.08 -30.17
N GLY A 404 -23.97 24.97 -30.10
CA GLY A 404 -23.27 24.36 -31.25
C GLY A 404 -21.91 25.00 -31.58
N ASP A 405 -21.43 25.93 -30.76
CA ASP A 405 -20.12 26.59 -30.89
C ASP A 405 -19.04 25.73 -30.20
N TYR A 406 -18.66 24.62 -30.84
CA TYR A 406 -17.77 23.61 -30.25
C TYR A 406 -16.33 24.11 -30.08
N GLU A 407 -15.84 24.98 -30.98
CA GLU A 407 -14.51 25.59 -30.88
C GLU A 407 -14.38 26.40 -29.59
N ARG A 408 -15.30 27.35 -29.34
CA ARG A 408 -15.26 28.11 -28.09
C ARG A 408 -15.51 27.24 -26.87
N ALA A 409 -16.41 26.26 -26.97
CA ALA A 409 -16.64 25.32 -25.89
C ALA A 409 -15.34 24.60 -25.49
N TYR A 410 -14.60 24.09 -26.48
CA TYR A 410 -13.30 23.45 -26.29
C TYR A 410 -12.29 24.39 -25.62
N GLU A 411 -12.18 25.64 -26.06
CA GLU A 411 -11.28 26.62 -25.43
C GLU A 411 -11.60 26.84 -23.94
N TYR A 412 -12.89 27.01 -23.62
CA TYR A 412 -13.32 27.22 -22.24
C TYR A 412 -13.10 25.99 -21.37
N PHE A 413 -13.38 24.79 -21.87
CA PHE A 413 -13.12 23.56 -21.14
C PHE A 413 -11.63 23.31 -20.95
N THR A 414 -10.79 23.59 -21.96
CA THR A 414 -9.33 23.49 -21.85
C THR A 414 -8.81 24.41 -20.75
N LYS A 415 -9.20 25.69 -20.76
CA LYS A 415 -8.82 26.64 -19.72
C LYS A 415 -9.29 26.20 -18.32
N ALA A 416 -10.51 25.68 -18.21
CA ALA A 416 -11.02 25.18 -16.93
C ALA A 416 -10.25 23.93 -16.45
N ALA A 417 -9.92 23.02 -17.37
CA ALA A 417 -9.17 21.80 -17.11
C ALA A 417 -7.72 22.08 -16.68
N ASP A 418 -7.05 23.05 -17.32
CA ASP A 418 -5.70 23.52 -16.95
C ASP A 418 -5.66 24.13 -15.54
N LEU A 419 -6.79 24.65 -15.07
CA LEU A 419 -6.96 25.17 -13.71
C LEU A 419 -7.46 24.11 -12.71
N GLY A 420 -7.52 22.84 -13.13
CA GLY A 420 -7.89 21.71 -12.28
C GLY A 420 -9.39 21.39 -12.17
N ASP A 421 -10.25 21.94 -13.05
CA ASP A 421 -11.67 21.53 -13.05
C ASP A 421 -11.84 20.11 -13.61
N VAL A 422 -12.14 19.17 -12.71
CA VAL A 422 -12.30 17.74 -13.00
C VAL A 422 -13.44 17.45 -13.99
N ALA A 423 -14.53 18.21 -13.93
CA ALA A 423 -15.66 17.98 -14.84
C ALA A 423 -15.33 18.46 -16.26
N ALA A 424 -14.54 19.53 -16.40
CA ALA A 424 -14.03 19.96 -17.69
C ALA A 424 -13.11 18.90 -18.31
N GLN A 425 -12.24 18.25 -17.51
CA GLN A 425 -11.45 17.10 -17.95
C GLN A 425 -12.35 16.00 -18.53
N PHE A 426 -13.41 15.60 -17.82
CA PHE A 426 -14.32 14.58 -18.34
C PHE A 426 -15.05 15.02 -19.61
N ILE A 427 -15.48 16.29 -19.71
CA ILE A 427 -16.14 16.79 -20.92
C ILE A 427 -15.18 16.78 -22.12
N LEU A 428 -13.92 17.20 -21.94
CA LEU A 428 -12.90 17.11 -22.99
C LEU A 428 -12.69 15.67 -23.47
N SER A 429 -12.70 14.69 -22.55
CA SER A 429 -12.58 13.29 -22.96
C SER A 429 -13.74 12.85 -23.86
N LEU A 430 -14.96 13.28 -23.56
CA LEU A 430 -16.14 13.01 -24.39
C LEU A 430 -16.04 13.70 -25.76
N MET A 431 -15.50 14.91 -25.83
CA MET A 431 -15.26 15.63 -27.09
C MET A 431 -14.28 14.87 -27.98
N TYR A 432 -13.13 14.44 -27.44
CA TYR A 432 -12.15 13.64 -28.18
C TYR A 432 -12.64 12.25 -28.58
N ARG A 433 -13.53 11.64 -27.79
CA ARG A 433 -14.14 10.35 -28.13
C ARG A 433 -15.06 10.44 -29.33
N GLY A 434 -15.92 11.47 -29.34
CA GLY A 434 -16.93 11.67 -30.38
C GLY A 434 -16.34 12.14 -31.70
N GLY A 435 -15.34 13.03 -31.64
CA GLY A 435 -14.95 13.83 -32.78
C GLY A 435 -16.06 14.83 -33.11
N LEU A 436 -15.86 16.10 -32.79
CA LEU A 436 -16.78 17.19 -33.16
C LEU A 436 -16.17 17.95 -34.35
N GLU A 437 -16.96 18.77 -35.04
CA GLU A 437 -16.58 19.43 -36.31
C GLU A 437 -15.15 19.99 -36.30
N ASP A 438 -14.77 20.69 -35.21
CA ASP A 438 -13.45 21.31 -35.04
C ASP A 438 -12.51 20.56 -34.07
N VAL A 439 -12.95 19.46 -33.46
CA VAL A 439 -12.14 18.65 -32.53
C VAL A 439 -12.02 17.23 -33.07
N GLU A 440 -10.86 16.93 -33.68
CA GLU A 440 -10.59 15.60 -34.23
C GLU A 440 -10.66 14.51 -33.15
N LYS A 441 -11.17 13.35 -33.55
CA LYS A 441 -11.18 12.17 -32.70
C LYS A 441 -9.76 11.78 -32.33
N ASN A 442 -9.46 11.65 -31.04
CA ASN A 442 -8.13 11.30 -30.56
C ASN A 442 -8.20 10.39 -29.32
N GLU A 443 -7.98 9.09 -29.53
CA GLU A 443 -8.08 8.08 -28.47
C GLU A 443 -7.07 8.28 -27.34
N LYS A 444 -5.89 8.82 -27.65
CA LYS A 444 -4.86 9.10 -26.65
C LYS A 444 -5.29 10.24 -25.72
N MET A 445 -5.85 11.30 -26.29
CA MET A 445 -6.36 12.44 -25.51
C MET A 445 -7.63 12.09 -24.76
N GLU A 446 -8.53 11.28 -25.36
CA GLU A 446 -9.68 10.72 -24.66
C GLU A 446 -9.25 9.97 -23.39
N LEU A 447 -8.25 9.08 -23.49
CA LEU A 447 -7.77 8.30 -22.37
C LEU A 447 -7.13 9.22 -21.30
N TYR A 448 -6.26 10.13 -21.72
CA TYR A 448 -5.59 11.09 -20.83
C TYR A 448 -6.61 11.88 -19.99
N HIS A 449 -7.57 12.55 -20.64
CA HIS A 449 -8.56 13.37 -19.96
C HIS A 449 -9.50 12.55 -19.08
N SER A 450 -9.81 11.29 -19.47
CA SER A 450 -10.60 10.38 -18.64
C SER A 450 -9.84 9.94 -17.39
N GLU A 451 -8.53 9.69 -17.49
CA GLU A 451 -7.67 9.38 -16.35
C GLU A 451 -7.55 10.57 -15.39
N GLU A 452 -7.29 11.78 -15.91
CA GLU A 452 -7.23 13.00 -15.09
C GLU A 452 -8.55 13.23 -14.34
N ALA A 453 -9.69 13.07 -15.02
CA ALA A 453 -11.00 13.17 -14.39
C ALA A 453 -11.21 12.09 -13.31
N ALA A 454 -10.81 10.85 -13.58
CA ALA A 454 -10.90 9.76 -12.62
C ALA A 454 -10.03 10.03 -11.38
N ILE A 455 -8.76 10.46 -11.56
CA ILE A 455 -7.84 10.84 -10.48
C ILE A 455 -8.47 11.94 -9.63
N GLY A 456 -9.06 12.96 -10.26
CA GLY A 456 -9.78 14.05 -9.59
C GLY A 456 -11.09 13.65 -8.91
N GLY A 457 -11.48 12.37 -8.95
CA GLY A 457 -12.65 11.86 -8.24
C GLY A 457 -13.95 11.91 -9.02
N ASP A 458 -13.91 11.95 -10.36
CA ASP A 458 -15.09 11.75 -11.20
C ASP A 458 -15.44 10.25 -11.29
N PRO A 459 -16.57 9.82 -10.71
CA PRO A 459 -16.94 8.41 -10.73
C PRO A 459 -17.47 7.94 -12.09
N ILE A 460 -17.99 8.82 -12.93
CA ILE A 460 -18.51 8.49 -14.26
C ILE A 460 -17.33 8.29 -15.22
N ALA A 461 -16.34 9.18 -15.18
CA ALA A 461 -15.08 9.02 -15.92
C ALA A 461 -14.42 7.70 -15.54
N ARG A 462 -14.33 7.42 -14.24
CA ARG A 462 -13.76 6.17 -13.72
C ARG A 462 -14.56 4.94 -14.15
N CYS A 463 -15.89 4.98 -14.14
CA CYS A 463 -16.71 3.89 -14.65
C CYS A 463 -16.50 3.67 -16.16
N SER A 464 -16.34 4.75 -16.93
CA SER A 464 -16.08 4.69 -18.37
C SER A 464 -14.73 4.02 -18.67
N LEU A 465 -13.68 4.36 -17.91
CA LEU A 465 -12.39 3.67 -17.96
C LEU A 465 -12.53 2.18 -17.64
N GLY A 466 -13.29 1.84 -16.60
CA GLY A 466 -13.56 0.46 -16.24
C GLY A 466 -14.21 -0.33 -17.37
N CYS A 467 -15.19 0.24 -18.07
CA CYS A 467 -15.79 -0.38 -19.25
C CYS A 467 -14.76 -0.59 -20.37
N LYS A 468 -13.94 0.42 -20.66
CA LYS A 468 -12.90 0.36 -21.70
C LYS A 468 -11.84 -0.71 -21.40
N GLU A 469 -11.42 -0.82 -20.13
CA GLU A 469 -10.51 -1.88 -19.67
C GLU A 469 -11.13 -3.28 -19.86
N GLY A 470 -12.42 -3.41 -19.56
CA GLY A 470 -13.19 -4.65 -19.78
C GLY A 470 -13.29 -5.03 -21.25
N GLU A 471 -13.59 -4.08 -22.13
CA GLU A 471 -13.61 -4.26 -23.59
C GLU A 471 -12.24 -4.75 -24.12
N ASN A 472 -11.15 -4.27 -23.52
CA ASN A 472 -9.79 -4.67 -23.84
C ASN A 472 -9.35 -5.98 -23.15
N GLY A 473 -10.25 -6.68 -22.45
CA GLY A 473 -9.97 -7.94 -21.75
C GLY A 473 -9.19 -7.79 -20.44
N ARG A 474 -8.96 -6.56 -19.97
CA ARG A 474 -8.23 -6.26 -18.72
C ARG A 474 -9.18 -6.21 -17.52
N TYR A 475 -9.89 -7.31 -17.29
CA TYR A 475 -10.98 -7.39 -16.31
C TYR A 475 -10.55 -7.01 -14.88
N TYR A 476 -9.36 -7.41 -14.41
CA TYR A 476 -8.91 -7.03 -13.07
C TYR A 476 -8.67 -5.52 -12.90
N ARG A 477 -8.20 -4.83 -13.94
CA ARG A 477 -8.09 -3.35 -13.94
C ARG A 477 -9.48 -2.71 -13.96
N ALA A 478 -10.38 -3.25 -14.78
CA ALA A 478 -11.78 -2.81 -14.82
C ALA A 478 -12.44 -2.89 -13.43
N VAL A 479 -12.25 -4.00 -12.72
CA VAL A 479 -12.75 -4.19 -11.34
C VAL A 479 -12.22 -3.11 -10.39
N LYS A 480 -10.93 -2.77 -10.43
CA LYS A 480 -10.37 -1.70 -9.60
C LYS A 480 -11.08 -0.36 -9.85
N HIS A 481 -11.26 0.02 -11.12
CA HIS A 481 -12.00 1.25 -11.47
C HIS A 481 -13.43 1.23 -10.91
N PHE A 482 -14.15 0.12 -11.08
CA PHE A 482 -15.53 0.03 -10.59
C PHE A 482 -15.63 0.03 -9.07
N ILE A 483 -14.70 -0.59 -8.34
CA ILE A 483 -14.67 -0.56 -6.87
C ILE A 483 -14.52 0.88 -6.38
N ILE A 484 -13.57 1.63 -6.94
CA ILE A 484 -13.32 3.01 -6.51
C ILE A 484 -14.51 3.92 -6.86
N ALA A 485 -15.07 3.78 -8.06
CA ALA A 485 -16.27 4.54 -8.47
C ALA A 485 -17.49 4.19 -7.62
N ALA A 486 -17.69 2.91 -7.28
CA ALA A 486 -18.73 2.47 -6.37
C ALA A 486 -18.55 3.09 -4.97
N LYS A 487 -17.32 3.13 -4.44
CA LYS A 487 -17.00 3.78 -3.17
C LYS A 487 -17.24 5.30 -3.16
N LEU A 488 -17.34 5.94 -4.34
CA LEU A 488 -17.77 7.33 -4.49
C LEU A 488 -19.30 7.49 -4.61
N GLY A 489 -20.07 6.40 -4.54
CA GLY A 489 -21.53 6.39 -4.59
C GLY A 489 -22.13 6.18 -5.99
N HIS A 490 -21.37 5.71 -6.98
CA HIS A 490 -21.88 5.53 -8.34
C HIS A 490 -22.59 4.19 -8.55
N ASP A 491 -23.89 4.25 -8.81
CA ASP A 491 -24.77 3.08 -8.96
C ASP A 491 -24.40 2.20 -10.16
N GLY A 492 -24.04 2.81 -11.30
CA GLY A 492 -23.67 2.07 -12.51
C GLY A 492 -22.47 1.14 -12.30
N SER A 493 -21.53 1.54 -11.45
CA SER A 493 -20.35 0.71 -11.13
C SER A 493 -20.70 -0.49 -10.26
N ILE A 494 -21.69 -0.37 -9.36
CA ILE A 494 -22.21 -1.52 -8.61
C ILE A 494 -22.85 -2.54 -9.55
N GLN A 495 -23.60 -2.07 -10.55
CA GLN A 495 -24.21 -2.96 -11.55
C GLN A 495 -23.15 -3.68 -12.40
N ASN A 496 -22.09 -2.98 -12.82
CA ASN A 496 -20.98 -3.60 -13.54
C ASN A 496 -20.22 -4.63 -12.68
N LEU A 497 -19.96 -4.31 -11.41
CA LEU A 497 -19.34 -5.26 -10.47
C LEU A 497 -20.21 -6.49 -10.25
N LYS A 498 -21.53 -6.34 -10.22
CA LYS A 498 -22.47 -7.45 -10.06
C LYS A 498 -22.39 -8.42 -11.24
N GLU A 499 -22.26 -7.92 -12.47
CA GLU A 499 -22.08 -8.79 -13.64
C GLU A 499 -20.70 -9.47 -13.62
N LEU A 500 -19.62 -8.74 -13.29
CA LEU A 500 -18.28 -9.32 -13.18
C LEU A 500 -18.14 -10.33 -12.03
N TYR A 501 -18.91 -10.15 -10.95
CA TYR A 501 -19.01 -11.11 -9.84
C TYR A 501 -19.63 -12.44 -10.30
N LYS A 502 -20.70 -12.40 -11.10
CA LYS A 502 -21.29 -13.62 -11.69
C LYS A 502 -20.32 -14.37 -12.59
N CYS A 503 -19.45 -13.64 -13.30
CA CYS A 503 -18.42 -14.20 -14.17
C CYS A 503 -17.16 -14.67 -13.43
N GLY A 504 -17.08 -14.50 -12.09
CA GLY A 504 -15.94 -14.94 -11.29
C GLY A 504 -14.72 -14.01 -11.30
N TYR A 505 -14.84 -12.80 -11.85
CA TYR A 505 -13.73 -11.82 -11.90
C TYR A 505 -13.64 -10.92 -10.64
N VAL A 506 -14.65 -10.97 -9.77
CA VAL A 506 -14.71 -10.20 -8.51
C VAL A 506 -14.84 -11.18 -7.35
N SER A 507 -14.02 -11.01 -6.31
CA SER A 507 -14.14 -11.81 -5.10
C SER A 507 -15.39 -11.41 -4.29
N LYS A 508 -15.90 -12.32 -3.45
CA LYS A 508 -17.02 -12.01 -2.55
C LYS A 508 -16.67 -10.86 -1.59
N GLU A 509 -15.42 -10.81 -1.16
CA GLU A 509 -14.92 -9.77 -0.26
C GLU A 509 -14.88 -8.41 -0.93
N ASP A 510 -14.34 -8.33 -2.16
CA ASP A 510 -14.27 -7.09 -2.93
C ASP A 510 -15.66 -6.55 -3.26
N PHE A 511 -16.57 -7.42 -3.69
CA PHE A 511 -17.95 -7.01 -3.98
C PHE A 511 -18.65 -6.49 -2.72
N ALA A 512 -18.49 -7.16 -1.58
CA ALA A 512 -19.04 -6.70 -0.31
C ALA A 512 -18.40 -5.38 0.16
N SER A 513 -17.10 -5.20 -0.06
CA SER A 513 -16.38 -3.96 0.24
C SER A 513 -16.89 -2.79 -0.60
N ALA A 514 -17.08 -2.99 -1.90
CA ALA A 514 -17.64 -1.99 -2.81
C ALA A 514 -19.06 -1.60 -2.41
N LEU A 515 -19.94 -2.56 -2.07
CA LEU A 515 -21.30 -2.29 -1.59
C LEU A 515 -21.32 -1.48 -0.29
N ARG A 516 -20.47 -1.82 0.68
CA ARG A 516 -20.38 -1.06 1.95
C ARG A 516 -19.92 0.37 1.71
N GLY A 517 -18.88 0.56 0.88
CA GLY A 517 -18.37 1.89 0.55
C GLY A 517 -19.37 2.73 -0.22
N HIS A 518 -20.06 2.14 -1.20
CA HIS A 518 -21.17 2.79 -1.91
C HIS A 518 -22.27 3.25 -0.95
N GLN A 519 -22.72 2.36 -0.06
CA GLN A 519 -23.75 2.70 0.91
C GLN A 519 -23.31 3.80 1.87
N ALA A 520 -22.04 3.80 2.28
CA ALA A 520 -21.46 4.85 3.13
C ALA A 520 -21.44 6.21 2.40
N ALA A 521 -20.99 6.24 1.14
CA ALA A 521 -20.98 7.45 0.33
C ALA A 521 -22.40 8.01 0.12
N VAL A 522 -23.37 7.16 -0.25
CA VAL A 522 -24.76 7.58 -0.42
C VAL A 522 -25.35 8.12 0.89
N ASN A 523 -25.11 7.44 2.01
CA ASN A 523 -25.62 7.88 3.32
C ASN A 523 -24.98 9.19 3.80
N ALA A 524 -23.71 9.43 3.48
CA ALA A 524 -23.02 10.68 3.82
C ALA A 524 -23.67 11.90 3.16
N THR A 525 -24.40 11.70 2.04
CA THR A 525 -25.12 12.79 1.37
C THR A 525 -26.52 13.07 1.94
N LYS A 526 -27.02 12.30 2.91
CA LYS A 526 -28.38 12.50 3.43
C LYS A 526 -28.42 13.58 4.51
N SER A 527 -29.49 14.39 4.49
CA SER A 527 -29.81 15.29 5.60
C SER A 527 -31.32 15.52 5.67
N PRO A 528 -31.86 15.88 6.85
CA PRO A 528 -33.29 16.18 6.99
C PRO A 528 -33.77 17.25 6.01
N GLN A 529 -32.94 18.25 5.72
CA GLN A 529 -33.28 19.32 4.78
C GLN A 529 -33.30 18.82 3.33
N ARG A 530 -32.40 17.91 2.94
CA ARG A 530 -32.41 17.29 1.60
C ARG A 530 -33.64 16.40 1.42
N GLU A 531 -33.96 15.57 2.42
CA GLU A 531 -35.17 14.73 2.41
C GLU A 531 -36.48 15.54 2.35
N LEU A 532 -36.54 16.68 3.05
CA LEU A 532 -37.67 17.59 2.95
C LEU A 532 -37.76 18.25 1.57
N ALA A 533 -36.63 18.63 1.00
CA ALA A 533 -36.58 19.26 -0.31
C ALA A 533 -37.02 18.30 -1.42
N GLU A 534 -36.60 17.03 -1.37
CA GLU A 534 -37.06 15.97 -2.30
C GLU A 534 -38.58 15.79 -2.27
N LYS A 535 -39.20 15.82 -1.08
CA LYS A 535 -40.66 15.69 -0.93
C LYS A 535 -41.45 16.85 -1.53
N CYS A 536 -40.83 18.02 -1.65
CA CYS A 536 -41.45 19.23 -2.18
C CYS A 536 -41.15 19.48 -3.66
N LEU A 537 -40.21 18.74 -4.25
CA LEU A 537 -40.08 18.68 -5.70
C LEU A 537 -41.27 17.91 -6.27
N PRO A 538 -41.89 18.37 -7.39
CA PRO A 538 -42.94 17.59 -8.02
C PRO A 538 -42.37 16.22 -8.38
N ARG A 539 -42.86 15.16 -7.72
CA ARG A 539 -42.59 13.78 -8.14
C ARG A 539 -42.98 13.69 -9.61
N ARG A 540 -42.04 13.34 -10.48
CA ARG A 540 -42.36 13.05 -11.87
C ARG A 540 -41.92 11.65 -12.22
N SER A 541 -42.92 10.95 -12.74
CA SER A 541 -42.95 9.69 -13.50
C SER A 541 -41.70 9.38 -14.29
#